data_AF-A0A8J3AXP3-F1
#
_entry.id   AF-A0A8J3AXP3-F1
#
_cell.length_a   1.000
_cell.length_b   1.000
_cell.length_c   1.000
_cell.angle_alpha   90.00
_cell.angle_beta   90.00
_cell.angle_gamma   90.00
#
_symmetry.space_group_name_H-M   'P 1'
#
loop_
_entity.id
_entity.type
_entity.pdbx_description
1 polymer ?
#
loop_
_entity_poly.entity_id
_entity_poly.type
_entity_poly.pdbx_seq_one_letter_code
_entity_poly.pdbx_strand_id
1 'polypeptide(L)'
;MKNSDEEYFRTCVALERRLAHLLGHNNIEELNDSAGVLWEGTQALPQWTRAWEACGPLLARYKLAISHKPDADASKGDVVSIGDIHVHCHDHPSSDHALRHAIVKATILLLEQTQHRN
;
A
#
# COMPACT_ATOMS: atom_id res chain seq x y z
N MET A 1 18.25 -8.06 3.40
CA MET A 1 17.59 -9.09 4.22
C MET A 1 16.20 -9.23 3.63
N LYS A 2 15.88 -10.33 2.92
CA LYS A 2 14.49 -10.55 2.49
C LYS A 2 13.68 -10.67 3.77
N ASN A 3 12.76 -9.76 4.02
CA ASN A 3 11.71 -10.01 5.02
C ASN A 3 11.12 -11.38 4.70
N SER A 4 10.92 -12.21 5.72
CA SER A 4 10.17 -13.43 5.50
C SER A 4 8.81 -13.08 4.88
N ASP A 5 8.26 -13.96 4.04
CA ASP A 5 6.99 -13.70 3.36
C ASP A 5 5.87 -13.32 4.35
N GLU A 6 5.95 -13.82 5.59
CA GLU A 6 5.07 -13.45 6.70
C GLU A 6 5.27 -11.99 7.17
N GLU A 7 6.49 -11.54 7.41
CA GLU A 7 6.77 -10.14 7.79
C GLU A 7 6.34 -9.16 6.69
N TYR A 8 6.56 -9.53 5.43
CA TYR A 8 6.09 -8.76 4.28
C TYR A 8 4.56 -8.65 4.29
N PHE A 9 3.87 -9.77 4.49
CA PHE A 9 2.42 -9.81 4.58
C PHE A 9 1.88 -8.97 5.75
N ARG A 10 2.50 -9.06 6.93
CA ARG A 10 2.12 -8.24 8.10
C ARG A 10 2.30 -6.75 7.85
N THR A 11 3.36 -6.37 7.13
CA THR A 11 3.57 -4.97 6.70
C THR A 11 2.46 -4.49 5.77
N CYS A 12 2.06 -5.34 4.80
CA CYS A 12 0.95 -5.05 3.89
C CYS A 12 -0.36 -4.79 4.65
N VAL A 13 -0.73 -5.68 5.58
CA VAL A 13 -1.96 -5.55 6.38
C VAL A 13 -1.92 -4.30 7.26
N ALA A 14 -0.77 -3.97 7.86
CA ALA A 14 -0.62 -2.76 8.67
C ALA A 14 -0.83 -1.48 7.85
N LEU A 15 -0.29 -1.43 6.62
CA LEU A 15 -0.51 -0.30 5.71
C LEU A 15 -1.96 -0.17 5.29
N GLU A 16 -2.62 -1.28 4.96
CA GLU A 16 -4.04 -1.28 4.58
C GLU A 16 -4.94 -0.81 5.73
N ARG A 17 -4.64 -1.21 6.97
CA ARG A 17 -5.37 -0.73 8.16
C ARG A 17 -5.21 0.77 8.34
N ARG A 18 -3.98 1.29 8.19
CA ARG A 18 -3.70 2.73 8.24
C ARG A 18 -4.46 3.49 7.15
N LEU A 19 -4.42 2.99 5.91
CA LEU A 19 -5.16 3.59 4.80
C LEU A 19 -6.67 3.60 5.08
N ALA A 20 -7.23 2.50 5.56
CA ALA A 20 -8.65 2.40 5.87
C ALA A 20 -9.11 3.44 6.90
N HIS A 21 -8.33 3.65 7.97
CA HIS A 21 -8.61 4.73 8.93
C HIS A 21 -8.60 6.11 8.29
N LEU A 22 -7.63 6.40 7.42
CA LEU A 22 -7.55 7.68 6.71
C LEU A 22 -8.70 7.88 5.70
N LEU A 23 -9.28 6.78 5.20
CA LEU A 23 -10.47 6.81 4.34
C LEU A 23 -11.78 6.92 5.15
N GLY A 24 -11.72 6.94 6.49
CA GLY A 24 -12.86 7.13 7.37
C GLY A 24 -13.48 5.85 7.91
N HIS A 25 -12.86 4.69 7.69
CA HIS A 25 -13.31 3.44 8.31
C HIS A 25 -12.92 3.42 9.80
N ASN A 26 -13.86 2.98 10.64
CA ASN A 26 -13.73 2.90 12.10
C ASN A 26 -13.92 1.46 12.56
N ASN A 27 -13.49 1.13 13.78
CA ASN A 27 -13.65 -0.20 14.37
C ASN A 27 -13.13 -1.33 13.45
N ILE A 28 -11.92 -1.16 12.94
CA ILE A 28 -11.30 -2.09 12.00
C ILE A 28 -10.72 -3.28 12.75
N GLU A 29 -11.21 -4.48 12.43
CA GLU A 29 -10.80 -5.73 13.09
C GLU A 29 -10.19 -6.72 12.10
N GLU A 30 -9.30 -7.58 12.58
CA GLU A 30 -8.82 -8.76 11.86
C GLU A 30 -9.42 -9.98 12.57
N LEU A 31 -10.35 -10.66 11.91
CA LEU A 31 -11.04 -11.81 12.51
C LEU A 31 -10.11 -13.03 12.53
N ASN A 32 -10.15 -13.81 13.63
CA ASN A 32 -9.26 -14.96 13.86
C ASN A 32 -9.30 -16.00 12.71
N ASP A 33 -10.46 -16.15 12.06
CA ASP A 33 -10.67 -17.11 10.96
C ASP A 33 -10.31 -16.54 9.57
N SER A 34 -9.84 -15.30 9.48
CA SER A 34 -9.54 -14.60 8.23
C SER A 34 -8.26 -13.76 8.35
N ALA A 35 -7.14 -14.45 8.59
CA ALA A 35 -5.83 -13.82 8.74
C ALA A 35 -5.51 -12.84 7.59
N GLY A 36 -5.19 -11.60 7.97
CA GLY A 36 -4.91 -10.51 7.05
C GLY A 36 -6.10 -10.00 6.23
N VAL A 37 -7.34 -10.34 6.55
CA VAL A 37 -8.52 -9.62 6.04
C VAL A 37 -8.98 -8.64 7.11
N LEU A 38 -9.10 -7.37 6.73
CA LEU A 38 -9.62 -6.34 7.61
C LEU A 38 -11.13 -6.23 7.43
N TRP A 39 -11.85 -6.01 8.52
CA TRP A 39 -13.30 -5.92 8.55
C TRP A 39 -13.73 -4.64 9.25
N GLU A 40 -14.80 -4.03 8.76
CA GLU A 40 -15.57 -3.00 9.47
C GLU A 40 -16.98 -3.55 9.71
N GLY A 41 -17.26 -3.95 10.95
CA GLY A 41 -18.46 -4.71 11.27
C GLY A 41 -18.51 -6.05 10.50
N THR A 42 -19.52 -6.22 9.64
CA THR A 42 -19.70 -7.42 8.81
C THR A 42 -19.18 -7.27 7.39
N GLN A 43 -18.54 -6.14 7.06
CA GLN A 43 -18.04 -5.86 5.72
C GLN A 43 -16.52 -6.05 5.65
N ALA A 44 -16.07 -6.91 4.74
CA ALA A 44 -14.66 -7.04 4.42
C ALA A 44 -14.16 -5.78 3.70
N LEU A 45 -13.05 -5.23 4.19
CA LEU A 45 -12.40 -4.09 3.58
C LEU A 45 -11.53 -4.53 2.38
N PRO A 46 -11.33 -3.64 1.40
CA PRO A 46 -10.48 -3.93 0.25
C PRO A 46 -9.02 -4.22 0.65
N GLN A 47 -8.36 -5.12 -0.08
CA GLN A 47 -6.96 -5.47 0.14
C GLN A 47 -6.04 -4.63 -0.77
N TRP A 48 -5.89 -3.33 -0.49
CA TRP A 48 -5.26 -2.38 -1.43
C TRP A 48 -3.83 -2.70 -1.87
N THR A 49 -3.04 -3.44 -1.07
CA THR A 49 -1.68 -3.82 -1.46
C THR A 49 -1.61 -5.15 -2.23
N ARG A 50 -2.73 -5.89 -2.27
CA ARG A 50 -2.82 -7.27 -2.78
C ARG A 50 -3.77 -7.44 -3.95
N ALA A 51 -4.76 -6.55 -4.09
CA ALA A 51 -5.80 -6.58 -5.09
C ALA A 51 -5.80 -5.31 -5.96
N TRP A 52 -5.73 -5.47 -7.29
CA TRP A 52 -5.70 -4.35 -8.23
C TRP A 52 -7.03 -3.61 -8.31
N GLU A 53 -8.14 -4.33 -8.21
CA GLU A 53 -9.50 -3.78 -8.19
C GLU A 53 -9.71 -2.83 -7.00
N ALA A 54 -9.00 -3.06 -5.88
CA ALA A 54 -8.98 -2.18 -4.73
C ALA A 54 -8.02 -0.99 -4.92
N CYS A 55 -6.83 -1.26 -5.47
CA CYS A 55 -5.75 -0.29 -5.60
C CYS A 55 -5.98 0.74 -6.73
N GLY A 56 -6.42 0.29 -7.90
CA GLY A 56 -6.57 1.09 -9.12
C GLY A 56 -7.43 2.35 -8.93
N PRO A 57 -8.59 2.30 -8.25
CA PRO A 57 -9.38 3.48 -7.97
C PRO A 57 -8.64 4.60 -7.20
N LEU A 58 -7.63 4.27 -6.39
CA LEU A 58 -6.84 5.27 -5.65
C LEU A 58 -6.03 6.17 -6.61
N LEU A 59 -5.50 5.59 -7.70
CA LEU A 59 -4.74 6.33 -8.71
C LEU A 59 -5.55 7.46 -9.31
N ALA A 60 -6.77 7.14 -9.77
CA ALA A 60 -7.67 8.09 -10.40
C ALA A 60 -8.19 9.12 -9.38
N ARG A 61 -8.62 8.67 -8.20
CA ARG A 61 -9.19 9.53 -7.16
C ARG A 61 -8.20 10.58 -6.66
N TYR A 62 -6.95 10.18 -6.44
CA TYR A 62 -5.92 11.03 -5.86
C TYR A 62 -4.91 11.57 -6.88
N LYS A 63 -5.15 11.33 -8.18
CA LYS A 63 -4.32 11.82 -9.30
C LYS A 63 -2.83 11.49 -9.12
N LEU A 64 -2.55 10.26 -8.69
CA LEU A 64 -1.19 9.81 -8.39
C LEU A 64 -0.40 9.61 -9.69
N ALA A 65 0.72 10.31 -9.81
CA ALA A 65 1.63 10.19 -10.96
C ALA A 65 2.67 9.09 -10.69
N ILE A 66 2.65 8.03 -11.48
CA ILE A 66 3.61 6.92 -11.38
C ILE A 66 4.80 7.20 -12.31
N SER A 67 6.00 6.99 -11.78
CA SER A 67 7.23 6.95 -12.58
C SER A 67 8.07 5.73 -12.22
N HIS A 68 8.69 5.13 -13.23
CA HIS A 68 9.64 4.04 -13.07
C HIS A 68 11.03 4.60 -13.38
N LYS A 69 11.98 4.34 -12.49
CA LYS A 69 13.37 4.74 -12.67
C LYS A 69 14.27 3.53 -12.46
N PRO A 70 15.32 3.34 -13.26
CA PRO A 70 16.34 2.36 -12.93
C PRO A 70 17.00 2.76 -11.61
N ASP A 71 17.27 1.79 -10.74
CA ASP A 71 18.10 2.03 -9.56
C ASP A 71 19.55 2.33 -9.98
N ALA A 72 20.25 3.14 -9.19
CA ALA A 72 21.66 3.43 -9.42
C ALA A 72 22.52 2.15 -9.32
N ASP A 73 22.06 1.19 -8.54
CA ASP A 73 22.60 -0.16 -8.47
C ASP A 73 21.77 -1.09 -9.36
N ALA A 74 22.31 -1.45 -10.53
CA ALA A 74 21.63 -2.34 -11.47
C ALA A 74 21.27 -3.72 -10.88
N SER A 75 21.92 -4.14 -9.78
CA SER A 75 21.58 -5.38 -9.07
C SER A 75 20.29 -5.31 -8.25
N LYS A 76 19.76 -4.10 -8.02
CA LYS A 76 18.55 -3.81 -7.23
C LYS A 76 17.29 -3.66 -8.08
N GLY A 77 17.40 -3.69 -9.40
CA GLY A 77 16.27 -3.56 -10.31
C GLY A 77 15.68 -2.14 -10.33
N ASP A 78 14.43 -1.99 -10.76
CA ASP A 78 13.80 -0.68 -10.88
C ASP A 78 13.23 -0.15 -9.56
N VAL A 79 13.07 1.17 -9.48
CA VAL A 79 12.40 1.90 -8.41
C VAL A 79 11.09 2.48 -8.93
N VAL A 80 9.98 2.17 -8.24
CA VAL A 80 8.70 2.84 -8.44
C VAL A 80 8.67 4.11 -7.61
N SER A 81 8.36 5.23 -8.24
CA SER A 81 8.29 6.54 -7.59
C SER A 81 6.93 7.21 -7.82
N ILE A 82 6.28 7.65 -6.74
CA ILE A 82 5.00 8.38 -6.73
C ILE A 82 5.14 9.55 -5.75
N GLY A 83 5.35 10.77 -6.27
CA GLY A 83 5.69 11.92 -5.42
C GLY A 83 6.96 11.66 -4.62
N ASP A 84 6.88 11.84 -3.30
CA ASP A 84 7.98 11.60 -2.34
C ASP A 84 8.14 10.12 -1.93
N ILE A 85 7.27 9.24 -2.42
CA ILE A 85 7.36 7.81 -2.14
C ILE A 85 8.23 7.13 -3.19
N HIS A 86 9.29 6.47 -2.71
CA HIS A 86 10.16 5.61 -3.50
C HIS A 86 10.10 4.19 -2.95
N VAL A 87 9.88 3.22 -3.83
CA VAL A 87 9.80 1.79 -3.50
C VAL A 87 10.68 1.01 -4.46
N HIS A 88 11.66 0.29 -3.92
CA HIS A 88 12.57 -0.54 -4.70
C HIS A 88 11.90 -1.87 -5.05
N CYS A 89 11.90 -2.29 -6.32
CA CYS A 89 11.20 -3.50 -6.73
C CYS A 89 11.79 -4.78 -6.10
N HIS A 90 13.09 -4.80 -5.79
CA HIS A 90 13.74 -5.96 -5.17
C HIS A 90 13.30 -6.25 -3.73
N ASP A 91 12.68 -5.28 -3.04
CA ASP A 91 12.15 -5.46 -1.68
C ASP A 91 10.76 -6.12 -1.68
N HIS A 92 10.20 -6.38 -2.86
CA HIS A 92 8.85 -6.90 -3.04
C HIS A 92 8.87 -8.23 -3.83
N PRO A 93 7.81 -9.07 -3.67
CA PRO A 93 7.70 -10.33 -4.43
C PRO A 93 7.68 -10.16 -5.94
N SER A 94 7.20 -9.01 -6.43
CA SER A 94 7.23 -8.62 -7.84
C SER A 94 7.15 -7.10 -7.99
N SER A 95 7.51 -6.57 -9.14
CA SER A 95 7.35 -5.13 -9.46
C SER A 95 5.90 -4.67 -9.36
N ASP A 96 4.96 -5.58 -9.61
CA ASP A 96 3.52 -5.37 -9.48
C ASP A 96 3.09 -5.17 -8.00
N HIS A 97 3.67 -5.95 -7.08
CA HIS A 97 3.51 -5.72 -5.64
C HIS A 97 4.16 -4.41 -5.20
N ALA A 98 5.37 -4.12 -5.69
CA ALA A 98 6.06 -2.85 -5.41
C ALA A 98 5.21 -1.65 -5.83
N LEU A 99 4.57 -1.74 -7.00
CA LEU A 99 3.70 -0.69 -7.53
C LEU A 99 2.46 -0.48 -6.64
N ARG A 100 1.70 -1.53 -6.32
CA ARG A 100 0.55 -1.40 -5.40
C ARG A 100 0.97 -0.84 -4.04
N HIS A 101 2.10 -1.30 -3.52
CA HIS A 101 2.64 -0.82 -2.25
C HIS A 101 3.01 0.67 -2.30
N ALA A 102 3.63 1.13 -3.39
CA ALA A 102 3.93 2.54 -3.62
C ALA A 102 2.64 3.38 -3.70
N ILE A 103 1.60 2.90 -4.40
CA ILE A 103 0.31 3.58 -4.52
C ILE A 103 -0.34 3.77 -3.15
N VAL A 104 -0.37 2.72 -2.32
CA VAL A 104 -0.94 2.78 -0.97
C VAL A 104 -0.15 3.75 -0.09
N LYS A 105 1.18 3.68 -0.08
CA LYS A 105 2.02 4.61 0.70
C LYS A 105 1.85 6.06 0.26
N ALA A 106 1.77 6.32 -1.03
CA ALA A 106 1.56 7.68 -1.55
C ALA A 106 0.17 8.22 -1.20
N THR A 107 -0.85 7.36 -1.26
CA THR A 107 -2.21 7.72 -0.83
C THR A 107 -2.27 8.07 0.64
N ILE A 108 -1.65 7.25 1.50
CA ILE A 108 -1.55 7.51 2.95
C ILE A 108 -0.89 8.87 3.20
N LEU A 109 0.28 9.10 2.61
CA LEU A 109 1.03 10.35 2.78
C LEU A 109 0.18 11.57 2.39
N LEU A 110 -0.51 11.51 1.25
CA LEU A 110 -1.37 12.59 0.77
C LEU A 110 -2.53 12.88 1.73
N LEU A 111 -3.19 11.82 2.22
CA LEU A 111 -4.33 11.95 3.14
C LEU A 111 -3.90 12.54 4.49
N GLU A 112 -2.75 12.11 5.02
CA GLU A 112 -2.19 12.64 6.27
C GLU A 112 -1.82 14.12 6.13
N GLN A 113 -1.16 14.49 5.04
CA GLN A 113 -0.85 15.90 4.75
C GLN A 113 -2.12 16.76 4.61
N THR A 114 -3.20 16.19 4.09
CA THR A 114 -4.48 16.90 3.95
C THR A 114 -5.18 17.06 5.30
N GLN A 115 -5.15 16.04 6.16
CA GLN A 115 -5.73 16.10 7.51
C GLN A 115 -5.01 17.08 8.43
N HIS A 116 -3.68 17.20 8.33
CA HIS A 116 -2.90 18.15 9.13
C HIS A 116 -3.01 19.61 8.67
N ARG A 117 -3.55 19.86 7.49
CA ARG A 117 -3.67 21.22 6.92
C ARG A 117 -5.02 21.88 7.21
N ASN A 118 -5.98 21.12 7.74
CA ASN A 118 -7.31 21.59 8.17
C ASN A 118 -7.35 21.77 9.69
#